data_AF-A0A8H3R3U1-F1
#
_entry.id   AF-A0A8H3R3U1-F1
#
_cell.length_a   1.000
_cell.length_b   1.000
_cell.length_c   1.000
_cell.angle_alpha   90.00
_cell.angle_beta   90.00
_cell.angle_gamma   90.00
#
_symmetry.space_group_name_H-M   'P 1'
#
loop_
_entity.id
_entity.type
_entity.pdbx_description
1 polymer ?
#
loop_
_entity_poly.entity_id
_entity_poly.type
_entity_poly.pdbx_seq_one_letter_code
_entity_poly.pdbx_strand_id
1 'polypeptide(L)'
;MPPQKKRRQNRARQVVAYAKENGIIKAAKSFELDKGMISRWVNSNENFYPEAEKELYDWIIEQRKQGLGITYAIARVKMLDILKKPIMISLYGNSINEFKTSNCWISAFMKRYNLS
;
A
#
# COMPACT_ATOMS: atom_id res chain seq x y z
N MET A 1 7.85 -11.85 -19.45
CA MET A 1 8.59 -10.70 -18.87
C MET A 1 7.63 -9.82 -18.06
N PRO A 2 7.84 -9.62 -16.75
CA PRO A 2 6.99 -8.69 -15.99
C PRO A 2 7.39 -7.22 -16.26
N PRO A 3 6.42 -6.29 -16.36
CA PRO A 3 6.67 -4.91 -16.78
C PRO A 3 7.53 -4.12 -15.80
N GLN A 4 8.36 -3.19 -16.32
CA GLN A 4 9.37 -2.41 -15.58
C GLN A 4 8.84 -1.67 -14.33
N LYS A 5 7.55 -1.29 -14.32
CA LYS A 5 6.89 -0.67 -13.16
C LYS A 5 6.82 -1.59 -11.93
N LYS A 6 6.63 -2.91 -12.10
CA LYS A 6 6.60 -3.89 -10.99
C LYS A 6 7.95 -4.03 -10.29
N ARG A 7 9.06 -3.99 -11.06
CA ARG A 7 10.43 -4.09 -10.51
C ARG A 7 10.79 -2.91 -9.60
N ARG A 8 10.34 -1.70 -9.96
CA ARG A 8 10.64 -0.46 -9.23
C ARG A 8 9.89 -0.37 -7.89
N GLN A 9 8.62 -0.81 -7.86
CA GLN A 9 7.82 -0.89 -6.63
C GLN A 9 8.38 -1.90 -5.62
N ASN A 10 8.93 -3.02 -6.10
CA ASN A 10 9.52 -4.03 -5.21
C ASN A 10 10.82 -3.56 -4.54
N ARG A 11 11.67 -2.78 -5.25
CA ARG A 11 12.90 -2.22 -4.66
C ARG A 11 12.60 -1.21 -3.55
N ALA A 12 11.66 -0.28 -3.78
CA ALA A 12 11.26 0.69 -2.76
C ALA A 12 10.73 0.01 -1.49
N ARG A 13 9.95 -1.08 -1.64
CA ARG A 13 9.48 -1.90 -0.53
C ARG A 13 10.61 -2.54 0.28
N GLN A 14 11.58 -3.18 -0.39
CA GLN A 14 12.72 -3.79 0.29
C GLN A 14 13.52 -2.74 1.08
N VAL A 15 13.72 -1.57 0.48
CA VAL A 15 14.41 -0.44 1.14
C VAL A 15 13.62 0.05 2.35
N VAL A 16 12.30 0.20 2.24
CA VAL A 16 11.46 0.64 3.37
C VAL A 16 11.40 -0.41 4.47
N ALA A 17 11.21 -1.69 4.15
CA ALA A 17 11.18 -2.77 5.14
C ALA A 17 12.50 -2.80 5.93
N TYR A 18 13.64 -2.77 5.22
CA TYR A 18 14.95 -2.69 5.84
C TYR A 18 15.13 -1.41 6.67
N ALA A 19 14.65 -0.26 6.18
CA ALA A 19 14.72 1.01 6.92
C ALA A 19 13.88 1.01 8.19
N LYS A 20 12.74 0.30 8.22
CA LYS A 20 11.91 0.14 9.43
C LYS A 20 12.61 -0.69 10.50
N GLU A 21 13.31 -1.75 10.10
CA GLU A 21 14.03 -2.64 11.02
C GLU A 21 15.38 -2.07 11.48
N ASN A 22 16.12 -1.45 10.57
CA ASN A 22 17.54 -1.07 10.77
C ASN A 22 17.76 0.45 10.83
N GLY A 23 16.74 1.25 10.55
CA GLY A 23 16.81 2.71 10.48
C GLY A 23 17.21 3.24 9.09
N ILE A 24 16.75 4.45 8.79
CA ILE A 24 16.91 5.13 7.49
C ILE A 24 18.39 5.31 7.11
N ILE A 25 19.27 5.57 8.08
CA ILE A 25 20.70 5.80 7.84
C ILE A 25 21.40 4.52 7.36
N LYS A 26 21.09 3.36 7.97
CA LYS A 26 21.64 2.08 7.52
C LYS A 26 21.07 1.70 6.16
N ALA A 27 19.78 1.91 5.93
CA ALA A 27 19.16 1.67 4.63
C ALA A 27 19.80 2.51 3.51
N ALA A 28 20.06 3.80 3.76
CA ALA A 28 20.73 4.66 2.79
C ALA A 28 22.11 4.15 2.38
N LYS A 29 22.88 3.63 3.34
CA LYS A 29 24.20 3.02 3.07
C LYS A 29 24.07 1.70 2.31
N SER A 30 23.19 0.81 2.75
CA SER A 30 23.07 -0.54 2.16
C SER A 30 22.50 -0.54 0.74
N PHE A 31 21.62 0.42 0.42
CA PHE A 31 20.96 0.50 -0.89
C PHE A 31 21.51 1.61 -1.80
N GLU A 32 22.48 2.39 -1.31
CA GLU A 32 23.08 3.55 -2.00
C GLU A 32 22.03 4.56 -2.46
N LEU A 33 21.10 4.89 -1.56
CA LEU A 33 19.98 5.80 -1.83
C LEU A 33 20.03 7.02 -0.92
N ASP A 34 19.49 8.14 -1.41
CA ASP A 34 19.37 9.36 -0.62
C ASP A 34 18.46 9.16 0.62
N LYS A 35 18.92 9.66 1.76
CA LYS A 35 18.20 9.54 3.05
C LYS A 35 16.83 10.23 2.99
N GLY A 36 16.75 11.39 2.31
CA GLY A 36 15.51 12.13 2.13
C GLY A 36 14.52 11.36 1.25
N MET A 37 15.01 10.66 0.22
CA MET A 37 14.18 9.78 -0.61
C MET A 37 13.61 8.60 0.20
N ILE A 38 14.45 7.92 0.99
CA ILE A 38 14.00 6.80 1.84
C ILE A 38 13.03 7.30 2.91
N SER A 39 13.32 8.44 3.54
CA SER A 39 12.41 9.06 4.50
C SER A 39 11.05 9.36 3.86
N ARG A 40 11.03 9.91 2.64
CA ARG A 40 9.78 10.07 1.89
C ARG A 40 9.11 8.73 1.65
N TRP A 41 9.79 7.68 1.23
CA TRP A 41 9.15 6.36 1.03
C TRP A 41 8.64 5.71 2.31
N VAL A 42 9.33 5.91 3.44
CA VAL A 42 8.90 5.42 4.75
C VAL A 42 7.65 6.18 5.23
N ASN A 43 7.59 7.49 4.96
CA ASN A 43 6.50 8.37 5.40
C ASN A 43 5.33 8.45 4.41
N SER A 44 5.60 8.23 3.12
CA SER A 44 4.61 8.15 2.06
C SER A 44 3.96 6.78 2.14
N ASN A 45 2.66 6.74 2.40
CA ASN A 45 1.82 5.56 2.20
C ASN A 45 1.65 5.22 0.70
N GLU A 46 2.71 5.38 -0.10
CA GLU A 46 2.71 5.15 -1.54
C GLU A 46 2.79 3.65 -1.82
N ASN A 47 1.63 3.06 -2.13
CA ASN A 47 1.49 1.73 -2.72
C ASN A 47 2.21 0.61 -1.96
N PHE A 48 2.08 0.55 -0.63
CA PHE A 48 2.55 -0.62 0.11
C PHE A 48 1.78 -1.89 -0.21
N TYR A 49 0.60 -1.80 -0.86
CA TYR A 49 -0.24 -2.95 -1.18
C TYR A 49 -0.97 -2.78 -2.53
N PRO A 50 -0.28 -2.61 -3.68
CA PRO A 50 -0.93 -2.29 -4.94
C PRO A 50 -1.88 -3.40 -5.41
N GLU A 51 -1.56 -4.68 -5.15
CA GLU A 51 -2.47 -5.79 -5.46
C GLU A 51 -3.75 -5.74 -4.61
N ALA A 52 -3.65 -5.39 -3.32
CA ALA A 52 -4.82 -5.25 -2.44
C ALA A 52 -5.62 -3.98 -2.74
N GLU A 53 -4.95 -2.86 -3.04
CA GLU A 53 -5.60 -1.61 -3.45
C GLU A 53 -6.35 -1.77 -4.78
N LYS A 54 -5.79 -2.53 -5.73
CA LYS A 54 -6.50 -2.86 -6.98
C LYS A 54 -7.76 -3.67 -6.70
N GLU A 55 -7.67 -4.68 -5.84
CA GLU A 55 -8.83 -5.49 -5.49
C GLU A 55 -9.91 -4.67 -4.77
N LEU A 56 -9.50 -3.75 -3.88
CA LEU A 56 -10.41 -2.81 -3.23
C LEU A 56 -11.09 -1.88 -4.25
N TYR A 57 -10.33 -1.36 -5.21
CA TYR A 57 -10.86 -0.51 -6.28
C TYR A 57 -11.90 -1.25 -7.12
N ASP A 58 -11.56 -2.46 -7.60
CA ASP A 58 -12.45 -3.28 -8.43
C ASP A 58 -13.77 -3.54 -7.67
N TRP A 59 -13.69 -3.87 -6.38
CA TRP A 59 -14.85 -4.03 -5.50
C TRP A 59 -15.68 -2.73 -5.35
N ILE A 60 -15.05 -1.57 -5.12
CA ILE A 60 -15.78 -0.29 -4.99
C ILE A 60 -16.57 0.03 -6.27
N ILE A 61 -15.98 -0.22 -7.44
CA ILE A 61 -16.65 0.02 -8.73
C ILE A 61 -17.87 -0.88 -8.88
N GLU A 62 -17.77 -2.16 -8.52
CA GLU A 62 -18.91 -3.08 -8.53
C GLU A 62 -20.04 -2.60 -7.61
N GLN A 63 -19.72 -2.17 -6.40
CA GLN A 63 -20.72 -1.64 -5.46
C GLN A 63 -21.39 -0.36 -6.00
N ARG A 64 -20.62 0.55 -6.59
CA ARG A 64 -21.17 1.78 -7.21
C ARG A 64 -22.07 1.48 -8.40
N LYS A 65 -21.76 0.47 -9.21
CA LYS A 65 -22.65 0.00 -10.30
C LYS A 65 -23.98 -0.53 -9.77
N GLN A 66 -24.00 -1.08 -8.56
CA GLN A 66 -25.22 -1.53 -7.88
C GLN A 66 -25.98 -0.38 -7.17
N GLY A 67 -25.51 0.87 -7.30
CA GLY A 67 -26.10 2.03 -6.64
C GLY A 67 -25.77 2.15 -5.15
N LEU A 68 -24.80 1.38 -4.65
CA LEU A 68 -24.41 1.40 -3.24
C LEU A 68 -23.38 2.50 -2.96
N GLY A 69 -23.70 3.37 -2.00
CA GLY A 69 -22.78 4.38 -1.50
C GLY A 69 -21.71 3.77 -0.60
N ILE A 70 -20.44 3.86 -1.01
CA ILE A 70 -19.31 3.36 -0.21
C ILE A 70 -18.70 4.49 0.62
N THR A 71 -18.82 4.37 1.94
CA THR A 71 -18.16 5.26 2.90
C THR A 71 -16.70 4.86 3.11
N TYR A 72 -15.89 5.79 3.62
CA TYR A 72 -14.49 5.53 3.93
C TYR A 72 -14.31 4.44 5.00
N ALA A 73 -15.25 4.33 5.96
CA ALA A 73 -15.21 3.28 6.97
C ALA A 73 -15.37 1.89 6.34
N ILE A 74 -16.33 1.73 5.43
CA ILE A 74 -16.58 0.46 4.72
C ILE A 74 -15.36 0.07 3.88
N ALA A 75 -14.80 1.02 3.11
CA ALA A 75 -13.60 0.76 2.30
C ALA A 75 -12.41 0.30 3.14
N ARG A 76 -12.23 0.86 4.35
CA ARG A 76 -11.16 0.43 5.27
C ARG A 76 -11.36 -0.98 5.80
N VAL A 77 -12.57 -1.32 6.24
CA VAL A 77 -12.88 -2.67 6.71
C VAL A 77 -12.63 -3.67 5.59
N LYS A 78 -13.11 -3.36 4.37
CA LYS A 78 -12.88 -4.20 3.21
C LYS A 78 -11.40 -4.40 2.90
N MET A 79 -10.58 -3.35 3.01
CA MET A 79 -9.13 -3.45 2.81
C MET A 79 -8.47 -4.43 3.80
N LEU A 80 -8.87 -4.38 5.08
CA LEU A 80 -8.35 -5.32 6.08
C LEU A 80 -8.75 -6.76 5.77
N ASP A 81 -9.97 -6.97 5.26
CA ASP A 81 -10.42 -8.31 4.85
C ASP A 81 -9.70 -8.81 3.59
N ILE A 82 -9.36 -7.92 2.66
CA ILE A 82 -8.51 -8.26 1.52
C ILE A 82 -7.11 -8.68 2.00
N LEU A 83 -6.51 -7.94 2.95
CA LEU A 83 -5.19 -8.27 3.51
C LEU A 83 -5.17 -9.61 4.27
N LYS A 84 -6.32 -10.06 4.81
CA LYS A 84 -6.47 -11.39 5.44
C LYS A 84 -6.47 -12.55 4.45
N LYS A 85 -6.63 -12.29 3.14
CA LYS A 85 -6.66 -13.38 2.14
C LYS A 85 -5.32 -14.11 2.11
N PRO A 86 -5.28 -15.44 1.96
CA PRO A 86 -4.04 -16.22 1.92
C PRO A 86 -3.04 -15.71 0.86
N ILE A 87 -3.56 -15.24 -0.28
CA ILE A 87 -2.76 -14.64 -1.37
C ILE A 87 -2.08 -13.34 -0.91
N MET A 88 -2.76 -12.52 -0.13
CA MET A 88 -2.19 -11.25 0.36
C MET A 88 -1.24 -11.48 1.53
N ILE A 89 -1.54 -12.44 2.40
CA ILE A 89 -0.64 -12.86 3.48
C ILE A 89 0.67 -13.44 2.89
N SER A 90 0.61 -14.24 1.82
CA SER A 90 1.82 -14.77 1.19
C SER A 90 2.66 -13.70 0.50
N LEU A 91 2.02 -12.64 -0.02
CA LEU A 91 2.71 -11.51 -0.67
C LEU A 91 3.30 -10.50 0.32
N TYR A 92 2.64 -10.27 1.46
CA TYR A 92 2.93 -9.14 2.35
C TYR A 92 3.20 -9.53 3.80
N GLY A 93 3.13 -10.81 4.13
CA GLY A 93 3.08 -11.27 5.52
C GLY A 93 1.79 -10.85 6.21
N ASN A 94 1.70 -11.13 7.51
CA ASN A 94 0.55 -10.72 8.32
C ASN A 94 0.58 -9.22 8.64
N SER A 95 0.31 -8.41 7.62
CA SER A 95 0.39 -6.94 7.66
C SER A 95 -0.80 -6.26 8.37
N ILE A 96 -1.74 -7.02 8.96
CA ILE A 96 -2.97 -6.46 9.56
C ILE A 96 -2.63 -5.48 10.69
N ASN A 97 -1.64 -5.82 11.52
CA ASN A 97 -1.24 -4.99 12.66
C ASN A 97 -0.37 -3.79 12.25
N GLU A 98 0.26 -3.86 11.09
CA GLU A 98 1.13 -2.80 10.57
C GLU A 98 0.39 -1.79 9.71
N PHE A 99 -0.69 -2.23 9.04
CA PHE A 99 -1.44 -1.40 8.12
C PHE A 99 -2.34 -0.42 8.86
N LYS A 100 -1.86 0.82 8.99
CA LYS A 100 -2.65 1.93 9.52
C LYS A 100 -3.65 2.41 8.46
N THR A 101 -4.91 2.00 8.59
CA THR A 101 -6.10 2.45 7.83
C THR A 101 -6.46 3.93 8.09
N SER A 102 -5.46 4.81 8.13
CA SER A 102 -5.59 6.22 8.49
C SER A 102 -6.50 7.02 7.54
N ASN A 103 -6.97 8.19 8.01
CA ASN A 103 -7.65 9.19 7.16
C ASN A 103 -6.77 9.63 5.98
N CYS A 104 -5.47 9.81 6.21
CA CYS A 104 -4.52 10.17 5.16
C CYS A 104 -4.41 9.08 4.08
N TRP A 105 -4.33 7.80 4.49
CA TRP A 105 -4.25 6.71 3.52
C TRP A 105 -5.51 6.62 2.65
N ILE A 106 -6.71 6.60 3.26
CA ILE A 106 -7.95 6.44 2.45
C ILE A 106 -8.14 7.64 1.52
N SER A 107 -7.84 8.86 1.98
CA SER A 107 -7.94 10.06 1.15
C SER A 107 -6.97 9.98 -0.03
N ALA A 108 -5.74 9.55 0.21
CA ALA A 108 -4.75 9.34 -0.84
C ALA A 108 -5.16 8.23 -1.82
N PHE A 109 -5.70 7.11 -1.33
CA PHE A 109 -6.26 6.05 -2.15
C PHE A 109 -7.38 6.58 -3.07
N MET A 110 -8.37 7.28 -2.52
CA MET A 110 -9.48 7.80 -3.32
C MET A 110 -9.00 8.78 -4.40
N LYS A 111 -8.01 9.64 -4.08
CA LYS A 111 -7.39 10.55 -5.06
C LYS A 111 -6.62 9.79 -6.16
N ARG A 112 -5.85 8.76 -5.82
CA ARG A 112 -5.08 7.97 -6.80
C ARG A 112 -5.98 7.28 -7.82
N TYR A 113 -7.16 6.85 -7.41
CA TYR A 113 -8.11 6.11 -8.23
C TYR A 113 -9.26 6.97 -8.79
N ASN A 114 -9.21 8.31 -8.64
CA ASN A 114 -10.27 9.24 -9.04
C ASN A 114 -11.67 8.81 -8.54
N LEU A 115 -11.74 8.35 -7.29
CA LEU A 115 -12.98 7.91 -6.65
C LEU A 115 -13.64 9.02 -5.81
N SER A 116 -12.97 10.16 -5.64
CA SER A 116 -13.43 11.34 -4.89
C SER A 116 -13.83 12.48 -5.82
#